data_AF-A0A7Y3LL99-F1
#
_entry.id   AF-A0A7Y3LL99-F1
#
_cell.length_a   1.000
_cell.length_b   1.000
_cell.length_c   1.000
_cell.angle_alpha   90.00
_cell.angle_beta   90.00
_cell.angle_gamma   90.00
#
_symmetry.space_group_name_H-M   'P 1'
#
loop_
_entity.id
_entity.type
_entity.pdbx_description
1 polymer ?
#
loop_
_entity_poly.entity_id
_entity_poly.type
_entity_poly.pdbx_seq_one_letter_code
_entity_poly.pdbx_strand_id
1 'polypeptide(L)'
;TEGIAEFLNSSADSALQDIGKACIAGRQLFVAEGETTSVTGSWPLLQVAKQSRAGIALQPDQNDGPSVYRTPFPRVNRGDFLQGRGLLVVAGKCNIVQVALPE
;
A
#
# COMPACT_ATOMS: atom_id res chain seq x y z
N THR A 1 13.76 6.83 0.75
CA THR A 1 12.51 7.19 0.07
C THR A 1 11.57 7.73 1.12
N GLU A 2 10.82 8.78 0.81
CA GLU A 2 9.84 9.35 1.73
C GLU A 2 8.53 8.57 1.62
N GLY A 3 8.01 8.08 2.75
CA GLY A 3 6.73 7.40 2.78
C GLY A 3 5.56 8.38 2.69
N ILE A 4 4.41 7.94 2.19
CA ILE A 4 3.23 8.81 2.00
C ILE A 4 2.77 9.51 3.31
N ALA A 5 3.01 8.88 4.46
CA ALA A 5 2.65 9.42 5.76
C ALA A 5 3.47 10.66 6.15
N GLU A 6 4.63 10.90 5.53
CA GLU A 6 5.48 12.06 5.79
C GLU A 6 4.88 13.36 5.24
N PHE A 7 3.97 13.25 4.26
CA PHE A 7 3.31 14.40 3.66
C PHE A 7 2.07 14.87 4.42
N LEU A 8 1.65 14.17 5.48
CA LEU A 8 0.45 14.52 6.25
C LEU A 8 0.59 15.89 6.92
N ASN A 9 -0.37 16.77 6.70
CA ASN A 9 -0.36 18.19 7.11
C ASN A 9 0.82 19.01 6.56
N SER A 10 1.57 18.49 5.60
CA SER A 10 2.56 19.29 4.87
C SER A 10 1.87 20.22 3.86
N SER A 11 2.63 21.16 3.30
CA SER A 11 2.14 21.98 2.18
C SER A 11 1.76 21.17 0.93
N ALA A 12 2.23 19.91 0.81
CA ALA A 12 1.93 19.03 -0.30
C ALA A 12 0.66 18.18 -0.10
N ASP A 13 0.12 18.08 1.12
CA ASP A 13 -0.96 17.14 1.48
C ASP A 13 -2.17 17.27 0.53
N SER A 14 -2.73 18.48 0.42
CA SER A 14 -3.90 18.73 -0.43
C SER A 14 -3.62 18.47 -1.91
N ALA A 15 -2.45 18.87 -2.41
CA ALA A 15 -2.08 18.66 -3.81
C ALA A 15 -1.95 17.17 -4.15
N LEU A 16 -1.36 16.38 -3.24
CA LEU A 16 -1.26 14.92 -3.40
C LEU A 16 -2.61 14.24 -3.34
N GLN A 17 -3.53 14.70 -2.48
CA GLN A 17 -4.91 14.21 -2.46
C GLN A 17 -5.61 14.46 -3.79
N ASP A 18 -5.47 15.66 -4.36
CA ASP A 18 -6.14 16.03 -5.61
C ASP A 18 -5.57 15.26 -6.81
N ILE A 19 -4.25 15.13 -6.90
CA ILE A 19 -3.60 14.30 -7.93
C ILE A 19 -4.02 12.83 -7.78
N GLY A 20 -4.02 12.28 -6.56
CA GLY A 20 -4.42 10.89 -6.34
C GLY A 20 -5.87 10.62 -6.76
N LYS A 21 -6.79 11.53 -6.43
CA LYS A 21 -8.19 11.46 -6.90
C LYS A 21 -8.29 11.54 -8.42
N ALA A 22 -7.54 12.45 -9.04
CA ALA A 22 -7.51 12.61 -10.50
C ALA A 22 -6.95 11.35 -11.19
N CYS A 23 -5.89 10.74 -10.65
CA CYS A 23 -5.35 9.48 -11.15
C CYS A 23 -6.39 8.37 -11.10
N ILE A 24 -7.10 8.23 -9.98
CA ILE A 24 -8.15 7.20 -9.83
C ILE A 24 -9.28 7.43 -10.84
N ALA A 25 -9.79 8.65 -10.98
CA ALA A 25 -10.83 8.99 -11.94
C ALA A 25 -10.38 8.77 -13.40
N GLY A 26 -9.13 9.12 -13.70
CA GLY A 26 -8.50 8.98 -15.01
C GLY A 26 -7.93 7.59 -15.31
N ARG A 27 -8.09 6.60 -14.42
CA ARG A 27 -7.47 5.26 -14.51
C ARG A 27 -5.95 5.30 -14.72
N GLN A 28 -5.29 6.29 -14.14
CA GLN A 28 -3.84 6.43 -14.14
C GLN A 28 -3.22 5.74 -12.93
N LEU A 29 -1.93 5.47 -13.01
CA LEU A 29 -1.17 4.88 -11.92
C LEU A 29 -0.86 5.94 -10.85
N PHE A 30 -1.22 5.63 -9.60
CA PHE A 30 -0.77 6.35 -8.41
C PHE A 30 -0.15 5.32 -7.47
N VAL A 31 1.13 5.49 -7.14
CA VAL A 31 1.87 4.59 -6.25
C VAL A 31 2.17 5.35 -4.96
N ALA A 32 1.85 4.71 -3.84
CA ALA A 32 2.21 5.16 -2.51
C ALA A 32 3.01 4.05 -1.81
N GLU A 33 3.99 4.46 -1.02
CA GLU A 33 4.83 3.57 -0.22
C GLU A 33 4.79 4.01 1.24
N GLY A 34 4.99 3.08 2.15
CA GLY A 34 5.08 3.36 3.58
C GLY A 34 4.86 2.10 4.41
N GLU A 35 5.28 2.18 5.68
CA GLU A 35 5.09 1.12 6.65
C GLU A 35 3.60 0.89 6.94
N THR A 36 3.19 -0.36 7.12
CA THR A 36 1.78 -0.74 7.37
C THR A 36 1.17 0.07 8.53
N THR A 37 1.91 0.24 9.63
CA THR A 37 1.45 0.99 10.80
C THR A 37 1.20 2.48 10.48
N SER A 38 1.97 3.07 9.57
CA SER A 38 1.79 4.45 9.14
C SER A 38 0.62 4.61 8.17
N VAL A 39 0.45 3.69 7.22
CA VAL A 39 -0.57 3.81 6.16
C VAL A 39 -1.98 3.40 6.61
N THR A 40 -2.12 2.67 7.73
CA THR A 40 -3.43 2.22 8.25
C THR A 40 -4.30 3.35 8.81
N GLY A 41 -3.75 4.53 9.05
CA GLY A 41 -4.47 5.69 9.57
C GLY A 41 -5.68 6.18 8.73
N SER A 42 -6.48 7.04 9.36
CA SER A 42 -7.73 7.59 8.80
C SER A 42 -7.58 8.94 8.10
N TRP A 43 -6.35 9.37 7.82
CA TRP A 43 -6.07 10.65 7.15
C TRP A 43 -6.56 10.65 5.69
N PRO A 44 -7.08 11.78 5.16
CA PRO A 44 -7.61 11.85 3.80
C PRO A 44 -6.61 11.37 2.72
N LEU A 45 -5.35 11.78 2.80
CA LEU A 45 -4.31 11.34 1.86
C LEU A 45 -4.09 9.82 1.88
N LEU A 46 -4.06 9.21 3.07
CA LEU A 46 -3.94 7.75 3.20
C LEU A 46 -5.17 7.02 2.67
N GLN A 47 -6.37 7.61 2.81
CA GLN A 47 -7.60 7.03 2.26
C GLN A 47 -7.57 7.02 0.73
N VAL A 48 -7.06 8.09 0.10
CA VAL A 48 -6.86 8.13 -1.37
C VAL A 48 -5.92 7.01 -1.81
N ALA A 49 -4.77 6.85 -1.13
CA ALA A 49 -3.80 5.81 -1.47
C ALA A 49 -4.35 4.38 -1.34
N LYS A 50 -5.17 4.10 -0.32
CA LYS A 50 -5.77 2.77 -0.09
C LYS A 50 -7.06 2.52 -0.87
N GLN A 51 -7.55 3.50 -1.63
CA GLN A 51 -8.87 3.42 -2.27
C GLN A 51 -8.99 2.24 -3.25
N SER A 52 -7.91 1.91 -3.97
CA SER A 52 -7.86 0.80 -4.92
C SER A 52 -7.91 -0.57 -4.25
N ARG A 53 -7.57 -0.66 -2.95
CA ARG A 53 -7.44 -1.91 -2.19
C ARG A 53 -6.47 -2.90 -2.84
N ALA A 54 -5.49 -2.38 -3.57
CA ALA A 54 -4.52 -3.16 -4.33
C ALA A 54 -3.10 -2.68 -4.03
N GLY A 55 -2.13 -3.59 -4.09
CA GLY A 55 -0.72 -3.29 -3.85
C GLY A 55 0.09 -4.53 -3.50
N ILE A 56 1.31 -4.33 -3.05
CA ILE A 56 2.21 -5.40 -2.61
C ILE A 56 2.53 -5.17 -1.14
N ALA A 57 2.27 -6.16 -0.30
CA ALA A 57 2.75 -6.18 1.09
C ALA A 57 4.08 -6.94 1.14
N LEU A 58 5.19 -6.23 1.36
CA LEU A 58 6.51 -6.82 1.54
C LEU A 58 6.64 -7.31 2.98
N GLN A 59 7.19 -8.51 3.18
CA GLN A 59 7.30 -9.14 4.49
C GLN A 59 6.00 -9.06 5.34
N PRO A 60 4.86 -9.54 4.79
CA PRO A 60 3.54 -9.25 5.34
C PRO A 60 3.29 -9.91 6.70
N ASP A 61 2.46 -9.25 7.49
CA ASP A 61 1.72 -9.81 8.61
C ASP A 61 0.29 -10.19 8.22
N GLN A 62 -0.34 -11.07 8.99
CA GLN A 62 -1.73 -11.44 8.77
C GLN A 62 -2.70 -10.24 8.95
N ASN A 63 -2.35 -9.28 9.83
CA ASN A 63 -3.16 -8.08 10.07
C ASN A 63 -3.10 -7.04 8.94
N ASP A 64 -2.09 -7.09 8.07
CA ASP A 64 -1.92 -6.12 6.97
C ASP A 64 -3.07 -6.24 5.95
N GLY A 65 -3.51 -7.47 5.69
CA GLY A 65 -4.57 -7.79 4.74
C GLY A 65 -5.88 -7.05 5.03
N PRO A 66 -6.51 -7.27 6.20
CA PRO A 66 -7.75 -6.57 6.56
C PRO A 66 -7.57 -5.06 6.74
N SER A 67 -6.43 -4.61 7.27
CA SER A 67 -6.22 -3.21 7.68
C SER A 67 -5.89 -2.26 6.52
N VAL A 68 -5.12 -2.73 5.53
CA VAL A 68 -4.69 -1.93 4.38
C VAL A 68 -5.51 -2.27 3.13
N TYR A 69 -5.64 -3.56 2.82
CA TYR A 69 -6.19 -4.02 1.54
C TYR A 69 -7.65 -4.47 1.61
N ARG A 70 -8.24 -4.53 2.80
CA ARG A 70 -9.57 -5.12 3.04
C ARG A 70 -9.69 -6.54 2.45
N THR A 71 -8.59 -7.29 2.46
CA THR A 71 -8.48 -8.64 1.89
C THR A 71 -7.82 -9.53 2.93
N PRO A 72 -8.49 -10.56 3.47
CA PRO A 72 -7.88 -11.46 4.44
C PRO A 72 -6.65 -12.15 3.86
N PHE A 73 -5.55 -12.11 4.59
CA PHE A 73 -4.35 -12.85 4.21
C PHE A 73 -4.40 -14.29 4.74
N PRO A 74 -3.80 -15.25 4.01
CA PRO A 74 -3.57 -16.59 4.54
C PRO A 74 -2.67 -16.50 5.78
N ARG A 75 -2.52 -17.63 6.47
CA ARG A 75 -1.51 -17.72 7.52
C ARG A 75 -0.13 -17.49 6.90
N VAL A 76 0.53 -16.42 7.32
CA VAL A 76 1.87 -16.03 6.89
C VAL A 76 2.84 -16.13 8.07
N ASN A 77 4.08 -16.51 7.79
CA ASN A 77 5.19 -16.40 8.71
C ASN A 77 6.17 -15.39 8.11
N ARG A 78 6.40 -14.26 8.80
CA ARG A 78 7.27 -13.18 8.30
C ARG A 78 8.68 -13.66 7.92
N GLY A 79 9.19 -14.69 8.60
CA GLY A 79 10.51 -15.28 8.31
C GLY A 79 10.61 -15.93 6.92
N ASP A 80 9.49 -16.33 6.32
CA ASP A 80 9.46 -16.97 5.00
C ASP A 80 9.50 -15.94 3.85
N PHE A 81 9.38 -14.65 4.18
CA PHE A 81 9.35 -13.53 3.25
C PHE A 81 10.67 -12.75 3.31
N LEU A 82 11.68 -13.29 2.63
CA LEU A 82 12.97 -12.62 2.40
C LEU A 82 12.79 -11.33 1.59
N GLN A 83 13.86 -10.55 1.45
CA GLN A 83 13.86 -9.30 0.68
C GLN A 83 13.21 -9.49 -0.71
N GLY A 84 12.30 -8.57 -1.06
CA GLY A 84 11.54 -8.61 -2.31
C GLY A 84 10.37 -9.60 -2.33
N ARG A 85 10.27 -10.55 -1.39
CA ARG A 85 9.12 -11.45 -1.31
C ARG A 85 7.94 -10.76 -0.61
N GLY A 86 6.75 -10.91 -1.19
CA GLY A 86 5.55 -10.30 -0.66
C GLY A 86 4.26 -10.97 -1.12
N LEU A 87 3.14 -10.40 -0.67
CA LEU A 87 1.80 -10.74 -1.16
C LEU A 87 1.31 -9.62 -2.09
N LEU A 88 1.06 -9.97 -3.35
CA LEU A 88 0.37 -9.11 -4.31
C LEU A 88 -1.13 -9.23 -4.07
N VAL A 89 -1.78 -8.10 -3.78
CA VAL A 89 -3.22 -8.01 -3.57
C VAL A 89 -3.86 -7.27 -4.73
N VAL A 90 -4.76 -7.94 -5.44
CA VAL A 90 -5.55 -7.37 -6.54
C VAL A 90 -6.92 -8.02 -6.56
N ALA A 91 -7.98 -7.22 -6.69
CA ALA A 91 -9.36 -7.68 -6.82
C ALA A 91 -9.79 -8.67 -5.70
N GLY A 92 -9.39 -8.38 -4.45
CA GLY A 92 -9.76 -9.20 -3.28
C GLY A 92 -9.05 -10.54 -3.20
N LYS A 93 -8.02 -10.78 -4.03
CA LYS A 93 -7.19 -11.98 -4.01
C LYS A 93 -5.76 -11.60 -3.64
N CYS A 94 -5.07 -12.49 -2.95
CA CYS A 94 -3.65 -12.35 -2.64
C CYS A 94 -2.84 -13.53 -3.21
N ASN A 95 -1.69 -13.24 -3.82
CA ASN A 95 -0.76 -14.25 -4.35
C ASN A 95 0.66 -13.93 -3.88
N ILE A 96 1.47 -14.96 -3.60
CA ILE A 96 2.90 -14.76 -3.29
C ILE A 96 3.62 -14.30 -4.56
N VAL A 97 4.46 -13.27 -4.42
CA VAL A 97 5.28 -12.72 -5.49
C VAL A 97 6.72 -12.48 -5.01
N GLN A 98 7.66 -12.43 -5.95
CA GLN A 98 9.02 -11.98 -5.75
C GLN A 98 9.26 -10.75 -6.61
N VAL A 99 9.47 -9.59 -5.98
CA VAL A 99 9.83 -8.33 -6.64
C VAL A 99 11.31 -8.41 -7.03
N ALA A 100 11.62 -7.98 -8.25
CA ALA A 100 12.99 -7.87 -8.72
C ALA A 100 13.75 -6.81 -7.90
N LEU A 101 15.02 -7.08 -7.61
CA LEU A 101 15.90 -6.09 -7.00
C LEU A 101 16.47 -5.19 -8.11
N PRO A 102 16.59 -3.87 -7.88
CA PRO A 102 17.39 -3.03 -8.76
C PRO A 102 18.85 -3.50 -8.70
N GLU A 103 19.54 -3.44 -9.84
CA GLU A 103 20.94 -3.89 -10.01
C GLU A 103 21.90 -3.29 -8.96
#